data_AF-A0A938VNB4-F1
#
_entry.id   AF-A0A938VNB4-F1
#
_cell.length_a   1.000
_cell.length_b   1.000
_cell.length_c   1.000
_cell.angle_alpha   90.00
_cell.angle_beta   90.00
_cell.angle_gamma   90.00
#
_symmetry.space_group_name_H-M   'P 1'
#
loop_
_entity.id
_entity.type
_entity.pdbx_description
1 polymer ?
#
loop_
_entity_poly.entity_id
_entity_poly.type
_entity_poly.pdbx_seq_one_letter_code
_entity_poly.pdbx_strand_id
1 'polypeptide(L)'
;MGDVTAAEFKARWGDRLALIGNVQIGEVLAGDTGMIRRWVQDLIETVGPGGGLVVCESASPWETPMKDLSLRNYMAMIEATYAVGRYPL
;
A
#
# COMPACT_ATOMS: atom_id res chain seq x y z
N MET A 1 -5.03 -11.58 -8.07
CA MET A 1 -5.30 -11.35 -6.64
C MET A 1 -4.31 -12.20 -5.87
N GLY A 2 -3.53 -11.62 -4.96
CA GLY A 2 -2.62 -12.39 -4.11
C GLY A 2 -3.38 -13.06 -2.97
N ASP A 3 -2.87 -14.18 -2.47
CA ASP A 3 -3.45 -15.01 -1.40
C ASP A 3 -2.71 -14.84 -0.05
N VAL A 4 -1.74 -13.92 0.02
CA VAL A 4 -0.95 -13.64 1.23
C VAL A 4 -1.24 -12.23 1.74
N THR A 5 -1.65 -12.13 3.00
CA THR A 5 -1.84 -10.86 3.70
C THR A 5 -0.52 -10.30 4.22
N ALA A 6 -0.47 -8.99 4.48
CA ALA A 6 0.70 -8.35 5.07
C ALA A 6 1.03 -8.91 6.47
N ALA A 7 0.00 -9.25 7.25
CA ALA A 7 0.15 -9.87 8.57
C ALA A 7 0.77 -11.27 8.49
N GLU A 8 0.31 -12.12 7.56
CA GLU A 8 0.91 -13.44 7.32
C GLU A 8 2.36 -13.31 6.86
N PHE A 9 2.67 -12.31 6.02
CA PHE A 9 4.04 -12.03 5.64
C PHE A 9 4.92 -11.71 6.85
N LYS A 10 4.51 -10.74 7.67
CA LYS A 10 5.29 -10.34 8.86
C LYS A 10 5.43 -11.49 9.86
N ALA A 11 4.39 -12.30 10.04
CA ALA A 11 4.43 -13.46 10.94
C ALA A 11 5.43 -14.53 10.47
N ARG A 12 5.52 -14.77 9.15
CA ARG A 12 6.36 -15.85 8.60
C ARG A 12 7.81 -15.43 8.36
N TRP A 13 8.05 -14.19 7.93
CA TRP A 13 9.38 -13.73 7.54
C TRP A 13 9.95 -12.64 8.45
N GLY A 14 9.11 -11.91 9.19
CA GLY A 14 9.55 -10.85 10.09
C GLY A 14 10.42 -9.82 9.37
N ASP A 15 11.54 -9.48 10.00
CA ASP A 15 12.50 -8.49 9.47
C ASP A 15 13.58 -9.11 8.56
N ARG A 16 13.43 -10.39 8.19
CA ARG A 16 14.39 -11.09 7.32
C ARG A 16 14.28 -10.68 5.85
N LEU A 17 13.13 -10.14 5.46
CA LEU A 17 12.82 -9.72 4.10
C LEU A 17 12.14 -8.36 4.12
N ALA A 18 12.37 -7.57 3.06
CA ALA A 18 11.56 -6.38 2.81
C ALA A 18 10.27 -6.76 2.05
N LEU A 19 9.18 -6.06 2.34
CA LEU A 19 7.93 -6.10 1.61
C LEU A 19 7.82 -4.89 0.68
N ILE A 20 7.55 -5.14 -0.59
CA ILE A 20 7.21 -4.12 -1.59
C ILE A 20 5.77 -4.39 -2.01
N GLY A 21 4.84 -3.47 -1.74
CA GLY A 21 3.41 -3.67 -1.96
C GLY A 21 2.55 -3.02 -0.86
N ASN A 22 1.32 -3.46 -0.59
CA ASN A 22 0.51 -4.45 -1.33
C ASN A 22 -0.92 -3.89 -1.56
N VAL A 23 -1.01 -2.60 -1.86
CA VAL A 23 -2.29 -1.94 -2.16
C VAL A 23 -2.80 -2.49 -3.48
N GLN A 24 -4.01 -3.05 -3.51
CA GLN A 24 -4.46 -3.76 -4.72
C GLN A 24 -4.68 -2.79 -5.89
N ILE A 25 -4.05 -3.06 -7.04
CA ILE A 25 -4.17 -2.18 -8.22
C ILE A 25 -5.62 -1.95 -8.64
N GLY A 26 -6.48 -2.97 -8.54
CA GLY A 26 -7.90 -2.83 -8.86
C GLY A 26 -8.60 -1.77 -8.00
N GLU A 27 -8.22 -1.69 -6.73
CA GLU A 27 -8.73 -0.69 -5.80
C GLU A 27 -8.14 0.70 -6.08
N VAL A 28 -6.86 0.78 -6.42
CA VAL A 28 -6.27 2.06 -6.85
C VAL A 28 -7.00 2.59 -8.10
N LEU A 29 -7.35 1.71 -9.05
CA LEU A 29 -7.98 2.12 -10.29
C LEU A 29 -9.46 2.50 -10.13
N ALA A 30 -10.23 1.82 -9.25
CA ALA A 30 -11.69 1.94 -9.21
C ALA A 30 -12.31 2.11 -7.81
N GLY A 31 -11.52 1.96 -6.75
CA GLY A 31 -11.98 1.97 -5.36
C GLY A 31 -12.21 3.37 -4.78
N ASP A 32 -12.75 3.39 -3.56
CA ASP A 32 -12.97 4.61 -2.79
C ASP A 32 -11.65 5.21 -2.29
N THR A 33 -11.48 6.52 -2.51
CA THR A 33 -10.24 7.23 -2.15
C THR A 33 -10.02 7.28 -0.62
N GLY A 34 -11.08 7.26 0.19
CA GLY A 34 -10.98 7.16 1.65
C GLY A 34 -10.44 5.80 2.08
N MET A 35 -10.94 4.74 1.46
CA MET A 35 -10.47 3.37 1.69
C MET A 35 -8.99 3.19 1.33
N ILE A 36 -8.49 3.83 0.26
CA ILE A 36 -7.05 3.82 -0.07
C ILE A 36 -6.20 4.31 1.10
N ARG A 37 -6.58 5.44 1.73
CA ARG A 37 -5.84 5.99 2.87
C ARG A 37 -5.84 5.04 4.05
N ARG A 38 -7.00 4.45 4.34
CA ARG A 38 -7.16 3.47 5.42
C ARG A 38 -6.29 2.24 5.20
N TRP A 39 -6.27 1.67 3.99
CA TRP A 39 -5.43 0.51 3.70
C TRP A 39 -3.94 0.81 3.81
N VAL A 40 -3.51 2.01 3.39
CA VAL A 40 -2.12 2.44 3.58
C VAL A 40 -1.76 2.52 5.06
N GLN A 41 -2.65 3.11 5.86
CA GLN A 41 -2.47 3.18 7.31
C GLN A 41 -2.39 1.77 7.93
N ASP A 42 -3.37 0.90 7.65
CA ASP A 42 -3.41 -0.46 8.17
C ASP A 42 -2.16 -1.27 7.77
N LEU A 43 -1.69 -1.09 6.53
CA LEU A 43 -0.46 -1.72 6.03
C LEU A 43 0.77 -1.24 6.82
N ILE A 44 0.95 0.08 6.94
CA ILE A 44 2.09 0.66 7.66
C ILE A 44 2.07 0.24 9.13
N GLU A 45 0.92 0.25 9.80
CA GLU A 45 0.81 -0.21 11.19
C GLU A 45 1.14 -1.69 11.35
N THR A 46 0.74 -2.53 10.38
CA THR A 46 0.93 -3.99 10.46
C THR A 46 2.38 -4.41 10.21
N VAL A 47 3.05 -3.82 9.21
CA VAL A 47 4.37 -4.33 8.76
C VAL A 47 5.48 -3.29 8.73
N GLY A 48 5.14 -2.01 8.88
CA GLY A 48 6.10 -0.90 8.92
C GLY A 48 7.02 -0.88 10.15
N PRO A 49 6.57 -1.25 11.37
CA PRO A 49 7.46 -1.31 12.53
C PRO A 49 8.68 -2.21 12.27
N GLY A 50 9.86 -1.70 12.59
CA GLY A 50 11.14 -2.38 12.33
C GLY A 50 11.74 -2.12 10.94
N GLY A 51 11.05 -1.39 10.06
CA GLY A 51 11.54 -1.11 8.72
C GLY A 51 11.17 -2.18 7.69
N GLY A 52 11.72 -2.04 6.48
CA GLY A 52 11.56 -3.06 5.43
C GLY A 52 10.26 -3.00 4.64
N LEU A 53 9.45 -1.94 4.77
CA LEU A 53 8.26 -1.72 3.94
C LEU A 53 8.51 -0.66 2.86
N VAL A 54 8.17 -0.97 1.62
CA VAL A 54 7.98 -0.03 0.51
C VAL A 54 6.51 -0.07 0.11
N VAL A 55 5.78 1.02 0.37
CA VAL A 55 4.37 1.12 -0.01
C VAL A 55 4.26 1.33 -1.52
N CYS A 56 3.60 0.40 -2.20
CA CYS A 56 3.21 0.53 -3.60
C CYS A 56 1.99 -0.35 -3.91
N GLU A 57 1.50 -0.21 -5.13
CA GLU A 57 0.46 -1.07 -5.68
C GLU A 57 0.95 -2.49 -5.96
N SER A 58 0.01 -3.44 -6.06
CA SER A 58 0.30 -4.85 -6.31
C SER A 58 0.70 -5.18 -7.76
N ALA A 59 0.46 -4.26 -8.70
CA ALA A 59 0.92 -4.33 -10.09
C ALA A 59 0.82 -2.95 -10.76
N SER A 60 1.60 -2.72 -11.81
CA SER A 60 1.58 -1.45 -12.55
C SER A 60 0.20 -1.13 -13.16
N PRO A 61 -0.15 0.16 -13.30
CA PRO A 61 -1.40 0.57 -13.91
C PRO A 61 -1.37 0.28 -15.43
N TRP A 62 -2.54 -0.08 -15.98
CA TRP A 62 -2.69 -0.37 -17.42
C TRP A 62 -3.44 0.74 -18.18
N GLU A 63 -4.02 1.71 -17.48
CA GLU A 63 -4.81 2.78 -18.08
C GLU A 63 -3.93 3.84 -18.77
N THR A 64 -4.25 4.16 -20.02
CA THR A 64 -3.59 5.23 -20.79
C THR A 64 -4.60 5.97 -21.68
N PRO A 65 -4.92 7.26 -21.42
CA PRO A 65 -4.50 8.03 -20.24
C PRO A 65 -5.14 7.49 -18.95
N MET A 66 -4.53 7.82 -17.81
CA MET A 66 -5.06 7.47 -16.49
C MET A 66 -6.37 8.24 -16.23
N LYS A 67 -7.36 7.61 -15.60
CA LYS A 67 -8.59 8.30 -15.20
C LYS A 67 -8.35 9.22 -14.00
N ASP A 68 -9.15 10.28 -13.88
CA ASP A 68 -9.07 11.23 -12.75
C ASP A 68 -9.23 10.55 -11.39
N LEU A 69 -10.10 9.55 -11.29
CA LEU A 69 -10.30 8.78 -10.06
C LEU A 69 -9.02 8.03 -9.68
N SER A 70 -8.43 7.32 -10.64
CA SER A 70 -7.23 6.51 -10.43
C SER A 70 -6.05 7.40 -10.05
N LEU A 71 -5.89 8.55 -10.72
CA LEU A 71 -4.89 9.56 -10.33
C LEU A 71 -5.09 10.06 -8.90
N ARG A 72 -6.34 10.37 -8.51
CA ARG A 72 -6.68 10.79 -7.15
C ARG A 72 -6.33 9.71 -6.11
N ASN A 73 -6.58 8.45 -6.43
CA ASN A 73 -6.27 7.32 -5.57
C ASN A 73 -4.75 7.11 -5.43
N TYR A 74 -3.99 7.24 -6.52
CA TYR A 74 -2.52 7.25 -6.47
C TYR A 74 -1.97 8.37 -5.57
N MET A 75 -2.49 9.59 -5.73
CA MET A 75 -2.10 10.72 -4.88
C MET A 75 -2.45 10.46 -3.41
N ALA A 76 -3.65 9.94 -3.12
CA ALA A 76 -4.05 9.60 -1.76
C ALA A 76 -3.16 8.54 -1.11
N MET A 77 -2.71 7.55 -1.87
CA MET A 77 -1.77 6.53 -1.39
C MET A 77 -0.42 7.15 -1.00
N ILE A 78 0.12 8.02 -1.86
CA ILE A 78 1.40 8.73 -1.62
C ILE A 78 1.27 9.64 -0.40
N GLU A 79 0.23 10.48 -0.35
CA GLU A 79 -0.03 11.40 0.75
C GLU A 79 -0.18 10.66 2.10
N ALA A 80 -0.96 9.58 2.13
CA ALA A 80 -1.13 8.77 3.34
C ALA A 80 0.19 8.16 3.79
N THR A 81 0.99 7.65 2.85
CA THR A 81 2.31 7.09 3.14
C THR A 81 3.23 8.12 3.80
N TYR A 82 3.27 9.36 3.28
CA TYR A 82 4.06 10.43 3.90
C TYR A 82 3.51 10.91 5.24
N ALA A 83 2.18 10.86 5.44
CA ALA A 83 1.53 11.30 6.66
C ALA A 83 1.82 10.38 7.85
N VAL A 84 1.83 9.06 7.64
CA VAL A 84 1.94 8.08 8.74
C VAL A 84 3.17 7.17 8.65
N GLY A 85 3.92 7.18 7.55
CA GLY A 85 5.06 6.31 7.30
C GLY A 85 6.43 6.84 7.75
N ARG A 86 6.45 7.84 8.64
CA ARG A 86 7.70 8.44 9.13
C ARG A 86 8.18 7.75 10.40
N TYR A 87 9.39 7.19 10.37
CA TYR A 87 10.01 6.59 11.54
C TYR A 87 10.39 7.63 12.62
N PRO A 88 10.31 7.26 13.91
CA PRO A 88 9.92 5.95 14.43
C PRO A 88 8.41 5.68 14.24
N LEU A 89 8.10 4.46 13.79
CA LEU A 89 6.76 3.90 13.64
C LEU A 89 6.40 3.06 14.86
#